data_AF-A0A162RQC9-F1
#
_entry.id   AF-A0A162RQC9-F1
#
_cell.length_a   1.000
_cell.length_b   1.000
_cell.length_c   1.000
_cell.angle_alpha   90.00
_cell.angle_beta   90.00
_cell.angle_gamma   90.00
#
_symmetry.space_group_name_H-M   'P 1'
#
loop_
_entity.id
_entity.type
_entity.pdbx_description
1 polymer ?
#
loop_
_entity_poly.entity_id
_entity_poly.type
_entity_poly.pdbx_seq_one_letter_code
_entity_poly.pdbx_strand_id
1 'polypeptide(L)'
;MKMQTQIFFKALDEWDQSTHGKEEDELKRRVFSLLYKLGGHYQLKWNKEEAINSLKERVEYIINECKIDEDFVIMGLVNLFDNQLKYELHHLGEAILTNERMLNMDLQKLKDRIDPEELKLIEEELNSPDFEHPSQKALNRLKSREYISNCKINIQQWEIIKGKYFNQLNRELWEEARMFHS
;
A
#
# COMPACT_ATOMS: atom_id res chain seq x y z
N MET A 1 19.59 -15.21 6.06
CA MET A 1 19.07 -13.83 6.22
C MET A 1 19.85 -13.03 7.25
N LYS A 2 20.38 -11.88 6.84
CA LYS A 2 21.13 -10.94 7.71
C LYS A 2 20.19 -10.18 8.68
N MET A 3 20.76 -9.51 9.68
CA MET A 3 20.03 -8.96 10.83
C MET A 3 19.01 -7.86 10.44
N GLN A 4 19.39 -6.91 9.59
CA GLN A 4 18.51 -5.79 9.23
C GLN A 4 17.31 -6.26 8.41
N THR A 5 17.54 -7.23 7.52
CA THR A 5 16.50 -7.90 6.74
C THR A 5 15.47 -8.57 7.67
N GLN A 6 15.93 -9.30 8.69
CA GLN A 6 15.03 -9.89 9.69
C GLN A 6 14.21 -8.84 10.43
N ILE A 7 14.84 -7.73 10.83
CA ILE A 7 14.16 -6.62 11.52
C ILE A 7 13.11 -5.98 10.62
N PHE A 8 13.39 -5.81 9.33
CA PHE A 8 12.42 -5.26 8.38
C PHE A 8 11.16 -6.11 8.24
N PHE A 9 11.29 -7.43 8.04
CA PHE A 9 10.11 -8.29 7.94
C PHE A 9 9.35 -8.40 9.27
N LYS A 10 10.05 -8.34 10.41
CA LYS A 10 9.40 -8.23 11.72
C LYS A 10 8.64 -6.91 11.87
N ALA A 11 9.19 -5.79 11.41
CA ALA A 11 8.53 -4.49 11.44
C ALA A 11 7.26 -4.47 10.58
N LEU A 12 7.27 -5.13 9.41
CA LEU A 12 6.07 -5.28 8.57
C LEU A 12 4.98 -6.11 9.24
N ASP A 13 5.35 -7.22 9.90
CA ASP A 13 4.42 -8.06 10.66
C ASP A 13 3.83 -7.32 11.88
N GLU A 14 4.68 -6.61 12.64
CA GLU A 14 4.23 -5.78 13.76
C GLU A 14 3.28 -4.66 13.29
N TRP A 15 3.58 -4.06 12.14
CA TRP A 15 2.70 -3.06 11.54
C TRP A 15 1.34 -3.65 11.19
N ASP A 16 1.31 -4.78 10.47
CA ASP A 16 0.07 -5.47 10.07
C ASP A 16 -0.78 -5.81 11.29
N GLN A 17 -0.18 -6.35 12.36
CA GLN A 17 -0.86 -6.65 13.63
C GLN A 17 -1.42 -5.39 14.32
N SER A 18 -0.69 -4.27 14.27
CA SER A 18 -1.07 -3.02 14.95
C SER A 18 -2.16 -2.21 14.25
N THR A 19 -2.39 -2.46 12.96
CA THR A 19 -3.30 -1.67 12.13
C THR A 19 -4.60 -2.38 11.76
N HIS A 20 -4.92 -3.52 12.40
CA HIS A 20 -6.09 -4.35 12.10
C HIS A 20 -7.42 -3.56 12.01
N GLY A 21 -7.73 -3.14 10.78
CA GLY A 21 -9.04 -2.74 10.27
C GLY A 21 -9.48 -3.73 9.20
N LYS A 22 -10.79 -3.82 8.94
CA LYS A 22 -11.49 -4.89 8.19
C LYS A 22 -11.08 -5.12 6.72
N GLU A 23 -10.10 -4.41 6.17
CA GLU A 23 -9.62 -4.67 4.80
C GLU A 23 -8.58 -5.80 4.82
N GLU A 24 -9.08 -7.03 4.68
CA GLU A 24 -8.26 -8.20 4.35
C GLU A 24 -7.38 -7.87 3.12
N ASP A 25 -6.08 -8.17 3.20
CA ASP A 25 -5.03 -7.93 2.17
C ASP A 25 -4.26 -6.59 2.17
N GLU A 26 -4.37 -5.72 3.17
CA GLU A 26 -3.65 -4.44 3.13
C GLU A 26 -2.11 -4.58 3.10
N LEU A 27 -1.51 -5.37 4.01
CA LEU A 27 -0.06 -5.63 3.96
C LEU A 27 0.34 -6.29 2.62
N LYS A 28 -0.48 -7.21 2.09
CA LYS A 28 -0.22 -7.88 0.82
C LYS A 28 -0.12 -6.87 -0.34
N ARG A 29 -1.02 -5.89 -0.41
CA ARG A 29 -0.97 -4.83 -1.45
C ARG A 29 0.30 -3.98 -1.34
N ARG A 30 0.72 -3.65 -0.12
CA ARG A 30 1.93 -2.85 0.11
C ARG A 30 3.20 -3.64 -0.22
N VAL A 31 3.27 -4.89 0.21
CA VAL A 31 4.36 -5.83 -0.13
C VAL A 31 4.45 -6.03 -1.64
N PHE A 32 3.33 -6.13 -2.35
CA PHE A 32 3.32 -6.17 -3.81
C PHE A 32 3.99 -4.94 -4.43
N SER A 33 3.64 -3.74 -3.98
CA SER A 33 4.25 -2.51 -4.48
C SER A 33 5.76 -2.46 -4.19
N LEU A 34 6.20 -2.92 -3.01
CA LEU A 34 7.63 -3.05 -2.71
C LEU A 34 8.34 -4.03 -3.66
N LEU A 35 7.76 -5.21 -3.87
CA LEU A 35 8.31 -6.23 -4.76
C LEU A 35 8.44 -5.73 -6.19
N TYR A 36 7.40 -5.03 -6.69
CA TYR A 36 7.41 -4.41 -8.02
C TYR A 36 8.55 -3.39 -8.15
N LYS A 37 8.77 -2.54 -7.13
CA LYS A 37 9.87 -1.55 -7.13
C LYS A 37 11.25 -2.19 -7.11
N LEU A 38 11.38 -3.40 -6.58
CA LEU A 38 12.61 -4.20 -6.63
C LEU A 38 12.76 -5.01 -7.93
N GLY A 39 11.86 -4.85 -8.89
CA GLY A 39 11.86 -5.61 -10.15
C GLY A 39 11.53 -7.09 -9.95
N GLY A 40 10.82 -7.44 -8.88
CA GLY A 40 10.32 -8.79 -8.65
C GLY A 40 9.10 -9.10 -9.52
N HIS A 41 8.93 -10.38 -9.84
CA HIS A 41 7.71 -10.87 -10.48
C HIS A 41 6.59 -11.01 -9.45
N TYR A 42 5.37 -10.74 -9.88
CA TYR A 42 4.19 -10.84 -9.04
C TYR A 42 3.14 -11.74 -9.68
N GLN A 43 2.42 -12.47 -8.83
CA GLN A 43 1.23 -13.20 -9.23
C GLN A 43 0.01 -12.69 -8.47
N LEU A 44 -1.02 -12.29 -9.22
CA LEU A 44 -2.29 -11.77 -8.69
C LEU A 44 -2.98 -12.71 -7.70
N LYS A 45 -2.70 -14.02 -7.80
CA LYS A 45 -3.31 -15.07 -6.97
C LYS A 45 -2.61 -15.28 -5.63
N TRP A 46 -1.48 -14.61 -5.37
CA TRP A 46 -0.75 -14.83 -4.14
C TRP A 46 -1.54 -14.41 -2.90
N ASN A 47 -1.46 -15.22 -1.86
CA ASN A 47 -1.87 -14.85 -0.51
C ASN A 47 -0.80 -13.95 0.15
N LYS A 48 -1.10 -13.46 1.36
CA LYS A 48 -0.20 -12.55 2.10
C LYS A 48 1.17 -13.17 2.36
N GLU A 49 1.21 -14.43 2.74
CA GLU A 49 2.44 -15.15 3.07
C GLU A 49 3.32 -15.38 1.83
N GLU A 50 2.72 -15.79 0.71
CA GLU A 50 3.40 -15.97 -0.58
C GLU A 50 4.01 -14.65 -1.08
N ALA A 51 3.30 -13.54 -0.93
CA ALA A 51 3.82 -12.22 -1.29
C ALA A 51 5.02 -11.82 -0.42
N ILE A 52 4.94 -12.05 0.89
CA ILE A 52 6.05 -11.76 1.83
C ILE A 52 7.26 -12.63 1.52
N ASN A 53 7.06 -13.92 1.28
CA ASN A 53 8.16 -14.85 0.96
C ASN A 53 8.84 -14.48 -0.36
N SER A 54 8.07 -14.10 -1.38
CA SER A 54 8.63 -13.58 -2.63
C SER A 54 9.44 -12.29 -2.43
N LEU A 55 8.99 -11.39 -1.56
CA LEU A 55 9.76 -10.20 -1.20
C LEU A 55 11.05 -10.55 -0.45
N LYS A 56 11.01 -11.51 0.49
CA LYS A 56 12.20 -12.01 1.20
C LYS A 56 13.24 -12.56 0.22
N GLU A 57 12.82 -13.48 -0.66
CA GLU A 57 13.70 -14.08 -1.66
C GLU A 57 14.32 -13.02 -2.57
N ARG A 58 13.52 -12.03 -3.00
CA ARG A 58 14.03 -10.94 -3.84
C ARG A 58 15.05 -10.07 -3.12
N VAL A 59 14.81 -9.73 -1.86
CA VAL A 59 15.75 -8.96 -1.03
C VAL A 59 17.04 -9.74 -0.83
N GLU A 60 16.95 -11.02 -0.49
CA GLU A 60 18.13 -11.87 -0.32
C GLU A 60 18.93 -12.01 -1.61
N TYR A 61 18.27 -12.14 -2.77
CA TYR A 61 18.95 -12.13 -4.07
C TYR A 61 19.71 -10.82 -4.32
N ILE A 62 19.08 -9.66 -4.09
CA ILE A 62 19.72 -8.35 -4.30
C ILE A 62 20.95 -8.18 -3.40
N ILE A 63 20.87 -8.60 -2.14
CA ILE A 63 21.97 -8.46 -1.19
C ILE A 63 23.09 -9.47 -1.50
N ASN A 64 22.74 -10.74 -1.69
CA ASN A 64 23.73 -11.82 -1.75
C ASN A 64 24.29 -12.03 -3.15
N GLU A 65 23.44 -11.97 -4.19
CA GLU A 65 23.83 -12.23 -5.58
C GLU A 65 24.24 -10.94 -6.28
N CYS A 66 23.44 -9.87 -6.16
CA CYS A 66 23.79 -8.57 -6.76
C CYS A 66 24.81 -7.76 -5.95
N LYS A 67 25.20 -8.24 -4.76
CA LYS A 67 26.20 -7.62 -3.87
C LYS A 67 25.87 -6.17 -3.50
N ILE A 68 24.58 -5.84 -3.39
CA ILE A 68 24.15 -4.52 -2.89
C ILE A 68 24.21 -4.53 -1.36
N ASP A 69 24.65 -3.41 -0.79
CA ASP A 69 24.70 -3.25 0.66
C ASP A 69 23.31 -3.43 1.29
N GLU A 70 23.25 -4.20 2.37
CA GLU A 70 21.98 -4.53 3.05
C GLU A 70 21.30 -3.26 3.58
N ASP A 71 22.06 -2.35 4.18
CA ASP A 71 21.51 -1.16 4.80
C ASP A 71 20.86 -0.26 3.75
N PHE A 72 21.51 -0.12 2.60
CA PHE A 72 20.94 0.58 1.45
C PHE A 72 19.61 -0.03 1.00
N VAL A 73 19.54 -1.35 0.84
CA VAL A 73 18.30 -2.04 0.40
C VAL A 73 17.20 -1.88 1.45
N ILE A 74 17.50 -2.16 2.71
CA ILE A 74 16.51 -2.14 3.79
C ILE A 74 16.01 -0.72 4.05
N MET A 75 16.90 0.27 4.10
CA MET A 75 16.48 1.66 4.28
C MET A 75 15.69 2.19 3.08
N GLY A 76 16.04 1.77 1.86
CA GLY A 76 15.23 2.01 0.67
C GLY A 76 13.81 1.48 0.81
N LEU A 77 13.65 0.24 1.28
CA LEU A 77 12.33 -0.38 1.50
C LEU A 77 11.53 0.29 2.62
N VAL A 78 12.18 0.66 3.73
CA VAL A 78 11.54 1.42 4.83
C VAL A 78 10.97 2.73 4.31
N ASN A 79 11.73 3.46 3.50
CA ASN A 79 11.29 4.73 2.91
C ASN A 79 10.19 4.53 1.86
N LEU A 80 10.27 3.47 1.05
CA LEU A 80 9.21 3.14 0.09
C LEU A 80 7.90 2.82 0.78
N PHE A 81 7.93 2.04 1.87
CA PHE A 81 6.74 1.72 2.65
C PHE A 81 6.16 2.96 3.34
N ASP A 82 7.01 3.82 3.91
CA ASP A 82 6.62 5.12 4.47
C ASP A 82 5.90 6.01 3.45
N ASN A 83 6.47 6.09 2.24
CA ASN A 83 5.89 6.86 1.16
C ASN A 83 4.54 6.29 0.70
N GLN A 84 4.37 4.97 0.64
CA GLN A 84 3.09 4.36 0.30
C GLN A 84 1.99 4.76 1.29
N LEU A 85 2.28 4.74 2.59
CA LEU A 85 1.31 5.11 3.63
C LEU A 85 0.93 6.59 3.56
N LYS A 86 1.92 7.46 3.38
CA LYS A 86 1.71 8.91 3.30
C LYS A 86 1.00 9.31 2.01
N TYR A 87 1.25 8.61 0.91
CA TYR A 87 0.67 8.90 -0.39
C TYR A 87 -0.86 8.87 -0.34
N GLU A 88 -1.46 7.88 0.33
CA GLU A 88 -2.92 7.74 0.44
C GLU A 88 -3.59 8.97 1.07
N LEU A 89 -2.97 9.53 2.10
CA LEU A 89 -3.50 10.71 2.77
C LEU A 89 -3.19 12.00 1.99
N HIS A 90 -1.96 12.15 1.48
CA HIS A 90 -1.53 13.36 0.79
C HIS A 90 -2.22 13.54 -0.57
N HIS A 91 -2.50 12.46 -1.29
CA HIS A 91 -3.15 12.48 -2.60
C HIS A 91 -4.65 12.19 -2.53
N LEU A 92 -5.24 12.21 -1.34
CA LEU A 92 -6.67 11.93 -1.16
C LEU A 92 -7.56 12.88 -1.99
N GLY A 93 -7.22 14.17 -2.04
CA GLY A 93 -7.95 15.16 -2.83
C GLY A 93 -7.89 14.85 -4.34
N GLU A 94 -6.71 14.49 -4.85
CA GLU A 94 -6.54 14.09 -6.26
C GLU A 94 -7.29 12.79 -6.58
N ALA A 95 -7.26 11.82 -5.67
CA ALA A 95 -8.01 10.58 -5.80
C ALA A 95 -9.53 10.83 -5.85
N ILE A 96 -10.04 11.73 -4.99
CA ILE A 96 -11.46 12.14 -5.02
C ILE A 96 -11.80 12.79 -6.36
N LEU A 97 -11.04 13.79 -6.79
CA LEU A 97 -11.29 14.49 -8.07
C LEU A 97 -11.23 13.54 -9.27
N THR A 98 -10.32 12.58 -9.25
CA THR A 98 -10.19 11.58 -10.32
C THR A 98 -11.43 10.68 -10.38
N ASN A 99 -11.91 10.19 -9.23
CA ASN A 99 -13.11 9.35 -9.20
C ASN A 99 -14.38 10.14 -9.55
N GLU A 100 -14.49 11.42 -9.15
CA GLU A 100 -15.59 12.30 -9.57
C GLU A 100 -15.62 12.50 -11.09
N ARG A 101 -14.45 12.72 -11.70
CA ARG A 101 -14.33 12.83 -13.17
C ARG A 101 -14.71 11.54 -13.88
N MET A 102 -14.23 10.39 -13.40
CA MET A 102 -14.57 9.09 -13.98
C MET A 102 -16.07 8.83 -13.92
N LEU A 103 -16.70 9.08 -12.76
CA LEU A 103 -18.15 8.95 -12.60
C LEU A 103 -18.91 9.83 -13.60
N ASN A 104 -18.53 11.11 -13.73
CA ASN A 104 -19.18 12.02 -14.67
C ASN A 104 -18.99 11.58 -16.14
N MET A 105 -17.82 11.07 -16.50
CA MET A 105 -17.56 10.56 -17.85
C MET A 105 -18.38 9.31 -18.16
N ASP A 106 -18.50 8.39 -17.20
CA ASP A 106 -19.28 7.16 -17.39
C ASP A 106 -20.77 7.47 -17.51
N LEU A 107 -21.28 8.40 -16.69
CA LEU A 107 -22.65 8.93 -16.81
C LEU A 107 -22.89 9.65 -18.14
N GLN A 108 -21.93 10.44 -18.62
CA GLN A 108 -22.08 11.15 -19.90
C GLN A 108 -22.07 10.18 -21.10
N LYS A 109 -21.21 9.15 -21.08
CA LYS A 109 -21.19 8.12 -22.13
C LYS A 109 -22.49 7.32 -22.20
N LEU A 110 -23.14 7.09 -21.07
CA LEU A 110 -24.47 6.49 -21.02
C LEU A 110 -25.50 7.44 -21.67
N LYS A 111 -25.44 8.74 -21.35
CA LYS A 111 -26.29 9.79 -21.94
C LYS A 111 -26.18 9.90 -23.46
N ASP A 112 -24.98 9.77 -24.00
CA ASP A 112 -24.73 9.95 -25.43
C ASP A 112 -25.09 8.70 -26.28
N ARG A 113 -25.38 7.55 -25.66
CA ARG A 113 -25.55 6.25 -26.35
C ARG A 113 -26.97 5.67 -26.29
N ILE A 114 -27.86 6.28 -25.52
CA ILE A 114 -29.13 5.68 -25.11
C ILE A 114 -30.27 6.64 -25.47
N ASP A 115 -31.40 6.10 -25.91
CA ASP A 115 -32.60 6.90 -26.19
C ASP A 115 -33.06 7.66 -24.91
N PRO A 116 -33.54 8.90 -25.00
CA PRO A 116 -33.99 9.68 -23.85
C PRO A 116 -35.03 8.98 -22.94
N GLU A 117 -35.86 8.07 -23.47
CA GLU A 117 -36.79 7.28 -22.63
C GLU A 117 -36.09 6.17 -21.84
N GLU A 118 -35.13 5.47 -22.46
CA GLU A 118 -34.29 4.47 -21.80
C GLU A 118 -33.33 5.10 -20.77
N LEU A 119 -32.88 6.33 -21.03
CA LEU A 119 -32.06 7.09 -20.08
C LEU A 119 -32.78 7.31 -18.75
N LYS A 120 -34.09 7.54 -18.80
CA LYS A 120 -34.91 7.79 -17.61
C LYS A 120 -35.00 6.54 -16.72
N LEU A 121 -35.11 5.36 -17.34
CA LEU A 121 -35.08 4.07 -16.64
C LEU A 121 -33.71 3.78 -16.02
N ILE A 122 -32.62 4.14 -16.70
CA ILE A 122 -31.26 4.00 -16.17
C ILE A 122 -30.98 5.01 -15.07
N GLU A 123 -31.47 6.25 -15.17
CA GLU A 123 -31.39 7.22 -14.08
C GLU A 123 -32.20 6.74 -12.86
N GLU A 124 -33.34 6.07 -13.05
CA GLU A 124 -34.08 5.42 -11.97
C GLU A 124 -33.32 4.22 -11.38
N GLU A 125 -32.65 3.41 -12.20
CA GLU A 125 -31.83 2.27 -11.77
C GLU A 125 -30.52 2.70 -11.09
N LEU A 126 -29.89 3.78 -11.54
CA LEU A 126 -28.72 4.42 -10.90
C LEU A 126 -29.06 5.05 -9.55
N ASN A 127 -30.31 5.50 -9.38
CA ASN A 127 -30.84 5.99 -8.12
C ASN A 127 -31.45 4.88 -7.25
N SER A 128 -31.43 3.62 -7.73
CA SER A 128 -31.83 2.46 -6.95
C SER A 128 -30.87 2.29 -5.76
N PRO A 129 -31.38 1.99 -4.55
CA PRO A 129 -30.54 1.71 -3.39
C PRO A 129 -29.57 0.53 -3.61
N ASP A 130 -29.88 -0.35 -4.58
CA ASP A 130 -29.15 -1.59 -4.82
C ASP A 130 -28.03 -1.47 -5.88
N PHE A 131 -27.99 -0.37 -6.64
CA PHE A 131 -26.96 -0.12 -7.64
C PHE A 131 -25.89 0.84 -7.11
N GLU A 132 -24.69 0.33 -6.81
CA GLU A 132 -23.55 1.18 -6.42
C GLU A 132 -22.48 1.19 -7.52
N HIS A 133 -22.42 2.28 -8.29
CA HIS A 133 -21.39 2.47 -9.31
C HIS A 133 -19.98 2.35 -8.69
N PRO A 134 -19.00 1.63 -9.29
CA PRO A 134 -17.68 1.43 -8.69
C PRO A 134 -16.97 2.73 -8.27
N SER A 135 -17.02 3.77 -9.12
CA SER A 135 -16.48 5.09 -8.79
C SER A 135 -17.24 5.78 -7.65
N GLN A 136 -18.55 5.56 -7.53
CA GLN A 136 -19.36 6.09 -6.43
C GLN A 136 -19.00 5.39 -5.12
N LYS A 137 -18.87 4.07 -5.13
CA LYS A 137 -18.39 3.27 -3.99
C LYS A 137 -17.01 3.71 -3.53
N ALA A 138 -16.09 3.93 -4.48
CA ALA A 138 -14.77 4.44 -4.20
C ALA A 138 -14.82 5.85 -3.57
N LEU A 139 -15.65 6.76 -4.09
CA LEU A 139 -15.84 8.10 -3.53
C LEU A 139 -16.40 8.06 -2.11
N ASN A 140 -17.43 7.25 -1.87
CA ASN A 140 -18.04 7.06 -0.56
C ASN A 140 -16.98 6.62 0.46
N ARG A 141 -16.15 5.64 0.09
CA ARG A 141 -15.03 5.18 0.92
C ARG A 141 -14.00 6.28 1.17
N LEU A 142 -13.48 6.92 0.11
CA LEU A 142 -12.41 7.93 0.20
C LEU A 142 -12.83 9.16 1.03
N LYS A 143 -14.11 9.54 0.96
CA LYS A 143 -14.66 10.67 1.73
C LYS A 143 -15.06 10.28 3.16
N SER A 144 -15.07 8.99 3.50
CA SER A 144 -15.50 8.53 4.81
C SER A 144 -14.50 8.94 5.91
N ARG A 145 -15.03 9.33 7.07
CA ARG A 145 -14.19 9.63 8.26
C ARG A 145 -13.41 8.41 8.71
N GLU A 146 -13.99 7.23 8.57
CA GLU A 146 -13.35 5.96 8.91
C GLU A 146 -12.10 5.73 8.07
N TYR A 147 -12.19 5.88 6.74
CA TYR A 147 -11.02 5.74 5.86
C TYR A 147 -9.91 6.73 6.22
N ILE A 148 -10.23 8.01 6.38
CA ILE A 148 -9.24 9.04 6.74
C ILE A 148 -8.59 8.74 8.11
N SER A 149 -9.39 8.30 9.07
CA SER A 149 -8.90 7.90 10.40
C SER A 149 -7.96 6.70 10.30
N ASN A 150 -8.31 5.70 9.50
CA ASN A 150 -7.49 4.51 9.29
C ASN A 150 -6.17 4.87 8.63
N CYS A 151 -6.13 5.73 7.61
CA CYS A 151 -4.86 6.20 7.02
C CYS A 151 -3.95 6.86 8.07
N LYS A 152 -4.52 7.70 8.95
CA LYS A 152 -3.74 8.34 10.03
C LYS A 152 -3.19 7.32 11.03
N ILE A 153 -3.99 6.34 11.44
CA ILE A 153 -3.55 5.25 12.34
C ILE A 153 -2.41 4.47 11.68
N ASN A 154 -2.58 4.08 10.41
CA ASN A 154 -1.57 3.34 9.65
C ASN A 154 -0.23 4.07 9.59
N ILE A 155 -0.24 5.38 9.33
CA ILE A 155 0.96 6.23 9.34
C ILE A 155 1.56 6.30 10.75
N GLN A 156 0.74 6.56 11.77
CA GLN A 156 1.21 6.70 13.14
C GLN A 156 1.88 5.42 13.66
N GLN A 157 1.28 4.24 13.42
CA GLN A 157 1.86 2.97 13.83
C GLN A 157 3.19 2.73 13.12
N TRP A 158 3.28 3.05 11.84
CA TRP A 158 4.54 2.93 11.11
C TRP A 158 5.63 3.85 11.66
N GLU A 159 5.31 5.09 12.01
CA GLU A 159 6.30 6.01 12.62
C GLU A 159 6.78 5.51 13.99
N ILE A 160 5.90 4.90 14.80
CA ILE A 160 6.29 4.25 16.06
C ILE A 160 7.27 3.11 15.80
N ILE A 161 6.96 2.23 14.84
CA ILE A 161 7.79 1.08 14.46
C ILE A 161 9.14 1.55 13.88
N LYS A 162 9.14 2.60 13.05
CA LYS A 162 10.36 3.26 12.57
C LYS A 162 11.21 3.79 13.71
N GLY A 163 10.61 4.50 14.66
CA GLY A 163 11.32 5.00 15.85
C GLY A 163 11.92 3.88 16.70
N LYS A 164 11.24 2.73 16.78
CA LYS A 164 11.70 1.54 17.51
C LYS A 164 12.88 0.84 16.84
N TYR A 165 12.81 0.62 15.52
CA TYR A 165 13.75 -0.25 14.81
C TYR A 165 14.78 0.48 13.94
N PHE A 166 14.41 1.59 13.29
CA PHE A 166 15.21 2.22 12.22
C PHE A 166 15.72 3.63 12.61
N ASN A 167 15.84 3.89 13.91
CA ASN A 167 16.42 5.12 14.45
C ASN A 167 17.95 5.18 14.27
N GLN A 168 18.52 6.36 14.49
CA GLN A 168 19.95 6.63 14.31
C GLN A 168 20.83 5.72 15.17
N LEU A 169 20.48 5.53 16.45
CA LEU A 169 21.25 4.69 17.37
C LEU A 169 21.35 3.24 16.89
N ASN A 170 20.23 2.65 16.45
CA ASN A 170 20.24 1.29 15.93
C ASN A 170 21.08 1.16 14.66
N ARG A 171 21.12 2.20 13.82
CA ARG A 171 21.97 2.19 12.62
C ARG A 171 23.44 2.21 12.96
N GLU A 172 23.84 3.05 13.92
CA GLU A 172 25.22 3.09 14.44
C GLU A 172 25.63 1.71 14.98
N LEU A 173 24.75 1.06 15.76
CA LEU A 173 24.99 -0.30 16.25
C LEU A 173 25.15 -1.33 15.12
N TRP A 174 24.39 -1.21 14.03
CA TRP A 174 24.52 -2.11 12.87
C TRP A 174 25.80 -1.84 12.06
N GLU A 175 26.23 -0.59 11.94
CA GLU A 175 27.49 -0.20 11.32
C GLU A 175 28.69 -0.72 12.11
N GLU A 176 28.69 -0.53 13.43
CA GLU A 176 29.71 -1.09 14.32
C GLU A 176 29.77 -2.62 14.18
N ALA A 177 28.63 -3.31 14.26
CA ALA A 177 28.58 -4.76 14.12
C ALA A 177 29.17 -5.24 12.78
N ARG A 178 28.97 -4.49 11.68
CA ARG A 178 29.57 -4.79 10.37
C ARG A 178 31.09 -4.67 10.41
N MET A 179 31.64 -3.64 11.04
CA MET A 179 33.10 -3.43 11.14
C MET A 179 33.82 -4.51 11.93
N PHE A 180 33.15 -5.16 12.90
CA PHE A 180 33.75 -6.24 13.69
C PHE A 180 33.60 -7.63 13.07
N HIS A 181 32.77 -7.79 12.02
CA HIS A 181 32.48 -9.09 11.39
C HIS A 181 32.87 -9.16 9.90
N SER A 182 33.47 -8.11 9.35
CA SER A 182 34.11 -8.05 8.03
C SER A 182 35.59 -8.44 8.11
#